data_AF-A0A2N2Z4H8-F1
#
_entry.id   AF-A0A2N2Z4H8-F1
#
_cell.length_a   1.000
_cell.length_b   1.000
_cell.length_c   1.000
_cell.angle_alpha   90.00
_cell.angle_beta   90.00
_cell.angle_gamma   90.00
#
_symmetry.space_group_name_H-M   'P 1'
#
loop_
_entity.id
_entity.type
_entity.pdbx_description
1 polymer ?
#
loop_
_entity_poly.entity_id
_entity_poly.type
_entity_poly.pdbx_seq_one_letter_code
_entity_poly.pdbx_strand_id
1 'polypeptide(L)'
;MQKKVKEFCNANIEKLTEKRLGLFICGMNEPAFEEELKNAFPEKLLEHASSKKAVGGEFVIDKLNFFEKLIVKKVSGVKESVSKLDFDKIRQLVSETE
;
A
#
# COMPACT_ATOMS: atom_id res chain seq x y z
N MET A 1 -6.00 -5.65 1.82
CA MET A 1 -6.12 -4.71 2.97
C MET A 1 -6.62 -5.43 4.21
N GLN A 2 -6.15 -5.03 5.41
CA GLN A 2 -6.61 -5.58 6.68
C GLN A 2 -8.08 -5.21 6.99
N LYS A 3 -8.86 -6.16 7.52
CA LYS A 3 -10.30 -6.00 7.80
C LYS A 3 -10.63 -4.74 8.63
N LYS A 4 -9.85 -4.47 9.69
CA LYS A 4 -10.07 -3.32 10.58
C LYS A 4 -9.97 -1.97 9.85
N VAL A 5 -9.04 -1.85 8.89
CA VAL A 5 -8.89 -0.63 8.09
C VAL A 5 -10.10 -0.44 7.18
N LYS A 6 -10.60 -1.52 6.56
CA LYS A 6 -11.83 -1.49 5.75
C LYS A 6 -13.02 -0.98 6.55
N GLU A 7 -13.22 -1.55 7.74
CA GLU A 7 -14.30 -1.19 8.65
C GLU A 7 -14.19 0.27 9.09
N PHE A 8 -12.99 0.72 9.44
CA PHE A 8 -12.74 2.11 9.79
C PHE A 8 -13.08 3.08 8.65
N CYS A 9 -12.60 2.79 7.43
CA CYS A 9 -12.91 3.59 6.25
C CYS A 9 -14.43 3.67 6.04
N ASN A 10 -15.12 2.53 6.02
CA ASN A 10 -16.57 2.47 5.81
C ASN A 10 -17.36 3.23 6.88
N ALA A 11 -17.00 3.06 8.16
CA ALA A 11 -17.70 3.69 9.27
C ALA A 11 -17.47 5.22 9.34
N ASN A 12 -16.44 5.73 8.67
CA ASN A 12 -16.07 7.15 8.72
C ASN A 12 -16.04 7.82 7.35
N ILE A 13 -16.68 7.23 6.32
CA ILE A 13 -16.65 7.73 4.94
C ILE A 13 -16.91 9.24 4.88
N GLU A 14 -17.97 9.72 5.54
CA GLU A 14 -18.38 11.13 5.49
C GLU A 14 -17.28 12.05 6.07
N LYS A 15 -16.78 11.71 7.26
CA LYS A 15 -15.70 12.46 7.93
C LYS A 15 -14.38 12.42 7.15
N LEU A 16 -14.10 11.31 6.46
CA LEU A 16 -12.90 11.18 5.65
C LEU A 16 -13.01 11.99 4.35
N THR A 17 -14.22 12.13 3.79
CA THR A 17 -14.48 13.00 2.63
C THR A 17 -14.49 14.50 2.95
N GLU A 18 -14.49 14.88 4.23
CA GLU A 18 -14.28 16.28 4.64
C GLU A 18 -12.81 16.69 4.72
N LYS A 19 -11.89 15.72 4.61
CA LYS A 19 -10.44 15.93 4.74
C LYS A 19 -9.76 15.83 3.39
N ARG A 20 -8.61 16.51 3.25
CA ARG A 20 -7.68 16.20 2.18
C ARG A 20 -7.12 14.80 2.42
N LEU A 21 -7.36 13.90 1.46
CA LEU A 21 -7.09 12.48 1.63
C LEU A 21 -6.04 12.01 0.63
N GLY A 22 -4.99 11.36 1.16
CA GLY A 22 -4.03 10.56 0.40
C GLY A 22 -4.22 9.09 0.71
N LEU A 23 -4.36 8.28 -0.32
CA LEU A 23 -4.49 6.82 -0.20
C LEU A 23 -3.25 6.17 -0.80
N PHE A 24 -2.72 5.18 -0.09
CA PHE A 24 -1.58 4.42 -0.60
C PHE A 24 -1.65 2.95 -0.25
N ILE A 25 -0.98 2.15 -1.06
CA ILE A 25 -0.67 0.75 -0.77
C ILE A 25 0.83 0.54 -0.86
N CYS A 26 1.34 -0.39 -0.06
CA CYS A 26 2.72 -0.85 -0.07
C CYS A 26 2.71 -2.36 -0.33
N GLY A 27 3.51 -2.82 -1.28
CA GLY A 27 3.50 -4.19 -1.75
C GLY A 27 4.55 -4.45 -2.83
N MET A 28 4.78 -5.73 -3.12
CA MET A 28 5.82 -6.17 -4.07
C MET A 28 5.25 -6.65 -5.42
N ASN A 29 3.93 -6.68 -5.56
CA ASN A 29 3.24 -7.18 -6.75
C ASN A 29 2.82 -6.04 -7.70
N GLU A 30 3.81 -5.43 -8.36
CA GLU A 30 3.60 -4.29 -9.26
C GLU A 30 2.46 -4.45 -10.27
N PRO A 31 2.31 -5.62 -10.96
CA PRO A 31 1.22 -5.81 -11.92
C PRO A 31 -0.18 -5.71 -11.31
N ALA A 32 -0.34 -5.96 -10.01
CA ALA A 32 -1.63 -5.92 -9.34
C ALA A 32 -1.91 -4.61 -8.61
N PHE A 33 -1.00 -3.62 -8.63
CA PHE A 33 -1.13 -2.41 -7.81
C PHE A 33 -2.42 -1.64 -8.05
N GLU A 34 -2.86 -1.48 -9.30
CA GLU A 34 -4.12 -0.77 -9.58
C GLU A 34 -5.33 -1.48 -9.00
N GLU A 35 -5.39 -2.81 -9.17
CA GLU A 35 -6.47 -3.63 -8.66
C GLU A 35 -6.45 -3.67 -7.12
N GLU A 36 -5.27 -3.84 -6.53
CA GLU A 36 -5.09 -3.82 -5.08
C GLU A 36 -5.53 -2.49 -4.48
N LEU A 37 -5.23 -1.37 -5.11
CA LEU A 37 -5.62 -0.05 -4.64
C LEU A 37 -7.15 0.15 -4.74
N LYS A 38 -7.77 -0.30 -5.83
CA LYS A 38 -9.23 -0.30 -6.00
C LYS A 38 -9.94 -1.19 -4.96
N ASN A 39 -9.40 -2.38 -4.70
CA ASN A 39 -9.97 -3.32 -3.74
C ASN A 39 -9.66 -2.94 -2.27
N ALA A 40 -8.63 -2.11 -2.06
CA ALA A 40 -8.21 -1.66 -0.74
C ALA A 40 -9.03 -0.48 -0.21
N PHE A 41 -9.81 0.25 -1.00
CA PHE A 41 -10.55 1.39 -0.44
C PHE A 41 -11.97 1.46 -1.00
N PRO A 42 -12.94 1.98 -0.23
CA PRO A 42 -14.26 2.28 -0.77
C PRO A 42 -14.15 3.24 -1.96
N GLU A 43 -14.95 3.01 -2.99
CA GLU A 43 -14.96 3.81 -4.22
C GLU A 43 -15.10 5.31 -3.94
N LYS A 44 -15.99 5.69 -3.03
CA LYS A 44 -16.18 7.10 -2.62
C LYS A 44 -14.90 7.74 -2.06
N LEU A 45 -14.06 6.98 -1.34
CA LEU A 45 -12.77 7.51 -0.86
C LEU A 45 -11.73 7.56 -1.98
N LEU A 46 -11.77 6.60 -2.92
CA LEU A 46 -10.90 6.62 -4.11
C LEU A 46 -11.20 7.81 -5.01
N GLU A 47 -12.47 8.13 -5.22
CA GLU A 47 -12.88 9.29 -6.03
C GLU A 47 -12.50 10.61 -5.34
N HIS A 48 -12.70 10.70 -4.02
CA HIS A 48 -12.40 11.89 -3.23
C HIS A 48 -10.90 12.15 -3.04
N ALA A 49 -10.09 11.09 -2.96
CA ALA A 49 -8.67 11.21 -2.62
C ALA A 49 -7.90 12.07 -3.64
N SER A 50 -7.23 13.11 -3.11
CA SER A 50 -6.32 13.99 -3.85
C SER A 50 -5.09 13.27 -4.39
N SER A 51 -4.69 12.17 -3.76
CA SER A 51 -3.58 11.34 -4.20
C SER A 51 -3.85 9.86 -3.95
N LYS A 52 -3.45 9.02 -4.90
CA LYS A 52 -3.57 7.56 -4.87
C LYS A 52 -2.28 6.97 -5.39
N LYS A 53 -1.47 6.32 -4.54
CA LYS A 53 -0.15 5.80 -4.94
C LYS A 53 0.07 4.37 -4.46
N ALA A 54 0.60 3.52 -5.33
CA ALA A 54 1.27 2.30 -4.91
C ALA A 54 2.77 2.61 -4.80
N VAL A 55 3.31 2.56 -3.59
CA VAL A 55 4.67 3.07 -3.29
C VAL A 55 5.76 2.00 -3.40
N GLY A 56 5.42 0.84 -3.98
CA GLY A 56 6.29 -0.33 -3.97
C GLY A 56 6.39 -0.93 -2.57
N GLY A 57 7.47 -1.66 -2.32
CA GLY A 57 7.70 -2.33 -1.03
C GLY A 57 9.12 -2.82 -0.90
N GLU A 58 9.39 -3.48 0.22
CA GLU A 58 10.68 -4.12 0.47
C GLU A 58 10.52 -5.50 1.10
N PHE A 59 11.38 -6.44 0.70
CA PHE A 59 11.65 -7.64 1.46
C PHE A 59 12.95 -7.45 2.21
N VAL A 60 12.89 -7.22 3.52
CA VAL A 60 14.08 -7.17 4.37
C VAL A 60 14.32 -8.56 4.94
N ILE A 61 14.93 -9.43 4.13
CA ILE A 61 15.12 -10.86 4.46
C ILE A 61 15.92 -11.05 5.75
N ASP A 62 16.82 -10.12 6.07
CA ASP A 62 17.67 -10.20 7.27
C ASP A 62 16.91 -9.89 8.56
N LYS A 63 15.72 -9.29 8.45
CA LYS A 63 14.80 -9.09 9.58
C LYS A 63 13.77 -10.21 9.72
N LEU A 64 13.74 -11.17 8.79
CA LEU A 64 12.80 -12.30 8.81
C LEU A 64 13.36 -13.45 9.64
N ASN A 65 12.48 -14.14 10.37
CA ASN A 65 12.86 -15.40 11.02
C ASN A 65 13.06 -16.51 9.97
N PHE A 66 13.64 -17.65 10.37
CA PHE A 66 13.99 -18.73 9.44
C PHE A 66 12.78 -19.24 8.62
N PHE A 67 11.59 -19.31 9.21
CA PHE A 67 10.37 -19.76 8.53
C PHE A 67 9.83 -18.73 7.53
N GLU A 68 9.77 -17.46 7.92
CA GLU A 68 9.39 -16.36 7.03
C GLU A 68 10.35 -16.24 5.83
N LYS A 69 11.66 -16.40 6.10
CA LYS A 69 12.71 -16.41 5.08
C LYS A 69 12.51 -17.54 4.06
N LEU A 70 12.09 -18.72 4.49
CA LEU A 70 11.78 -19.84 3.60
C LEU A 70 10.54 -19.58 2.73
N ILE A 71 9.47 -19.01 3.32
CA ILE A 71 8.24 -18.66 2.58
C ILE A 71 8.53 -17.61 1.52
N VAL A 72 9.21 -16.51 1.88
CA VAL A 72 9.56 -15.44 0.94
C VAL A 72 10.42 -15.99 -0.19
N LYS A 73 11.49 -16.73 0.11
CA LYS A 73 12.35 -17.35 -0.92
C LYS A 73 11.57 -18.24 -1.89
N LYS A 74 10.56 -18.98 -1.41
CA LYS A 74 9.79 -19.92 -2.23
C LYS A 74 8.71 -19.25 -3.08
N VAL A 75 8.05 -18.21 -2.55
CA VAL A 75 6.94 -17.52 -3.23
C VAL A 75 7.43 -16.41 -4.14
N SER A 76 8.43 -15.63 -3.72
CA SER A 76 8.94 -14.49 -4.51
C SER A 76 10.21 -14.83 -5.31
N GLY A 77 10.88 -15.94 -5.03
CA GLY A 77 12.17 -16.30 -5.66
C GLY A 77 13.35 -15.42 -5.22
N VAL A 78 13.11 -14.45 -4.33
CA VAL A 78 14.10 -13.48 -3.87
C VAL A 78 14.99 -14.12 -2.81
N LYS A 79 16.31 -14.10 -3.02
CA LYS A 79 17.30 -14.73 -2.13
C LYS A 79 17.95 -13.78 -1.12
N GLU A 80 17.87 -12.48 -1.39
CA GLU A 80 18.52 -11.39 -0.64
C GLU A 80 17.53 -10.25 -0.38
N SER A 81 17.84 -9.36 0.57
CA SER A 81 16.98 -8.21 0.82
C SER A 81 16.83 -7.35 -0.45
N VAL A 82 15.60 -7.05 -0.85
CA VAL A 82 15.31 -6.23 -2.04
C VAL A 82 14.38 -5.10 -1.64
N SER A 83 14.72 -3.89 -2.08
CA SER A 83 13.85 -2.73 -1.96
C SER A 83 13.43 -2.27 -3.34
N LYS A 84 12.12 -2.12 -3.51
CA LYS A 84 11.47 -1.54 -4.70
C LYS A 84 10.61 -0.35 -4.30
N LEU A 85 10.96 0.31 -3.19
CA LEU A 85 10.26 1.51 -2.75
C LEU A 85 10.43 2.62 -3.79
N ASP A 86 9.30 3.15 -4.25
CA ASP A 86 9.25 4.25 -5.20
C ASP A 86 9.17 5.57 -4.42
N PHE A 87 10.34 6.10 -4.09
CA PHE A 87 10.45 7.34 -3.33
C PHE A 87 9.88 8.57 -4.07
N ASP A 88 9.82 8.53 -5.40
CA ASP A 88 9.17 9.60 -6.16
C ASP A 88 7.66 9.57 -5.94
N LYS A 89 7.03 8.39 -5.97
CA LYS A 89 5.61 8.26 -5.62
C LYS A 89 5.32 8.62 -4.16
N ILE A 90 6.23 8.33 -3.24
CA ILE A 90 6.09 8.75 -1.83
C ILE A 90 6.14 10.27 -1.73
N ARG A 91 7.10 10.92 -2.39
CA ARG A 91 7.18 12.40 -2.42
C ARG A 91 5.94 13.01 -3.04
N GLN A 92 5.47 12.47 -4.16
CA GLN A 92 4.24 12.91 -4.81
C GLN A 92 3.04 12.76 -3.89
N LEU A 93 2.90 11.63 -3.19
CA LEU A 93 1.83 11.41 -2.21
C LEU A 93 1.80 12.54 -1.18
N VAL A 94 2.96 12.88 -0.60
CA VAL A 94 3.06 13.96 0.39
C VAL A 94 2.67 15.29 -0.24
N SER A 95 3.30 15.71 -1.34
CA SER A 95 3.04 17.01 -1.98
C SER A 95 1.60 17.18 -2.47
N GLU A 96 0.95 16.10 -2.90
CA GLU A 96 -0.44 16.13 -3.36
C GLU A 96 -1.44 16.18 -2.18
N THR A 97 -0.97 16.00 -0.94
CA THR A 97 -1.78 15.94 0.29
C THR A 97 -1.49 17.05 1.31
N GLU A 98 -0.56 17.97 1.02
CA GLU A 98 -0.30 19.21 1.77
C GLU A 98 -1.32 20.33 1.46
#